data_AF-A0A0C4UTU7-F1
#
_entry.id   AF-A0A0C4UTU7-F1
#
_cell.length_a   1.000
_cell.length_b   1.000
_cell.length_c   1.000
_cell.angle_alpha   90.00
_cell.angle_beta   90.00
_cell.angle_gamma   90.00
#
_symmetry.space_group_name_H-M   'P 1'
#
loop_
_entity.id
_entity.type
_entity.pdbx_description
1 polymer ?
#
loop_
_entity_poly.entity_id
_entity_poly.type
_entity_poly.pdbx_seq_one_letter_code
_entity_poly.pdbx_strand_id
1 'polypeptide(L)'
;VVRRRLDMGIPLGMPDGVHINGHGGQSRTSFKVDPGRTSRLRISNVGLSTSLNFRIQGHKLKLVEAEGSHTIQNLYDSLDLHVGQSCTVLITTNQPPNEYYIVASTRFSRRVVAAVGLLRYSNSWQSASG
;
A
#
# COMPACT_ATOMS: atom_id res chain seq x y z
N VAL A 1 -16.53 -25.74 2.66
CA VAL A 1 -17.66 -24.77 2.71
C VAL A 1 -17.53 -23.67 1.66
N VAL A 2 -16.41 -22.92 1.62
CA VAL A 2 -16.22 -21.81 0.65
C VAL A 2 -16.32 -22.25 -0.81
N ARG A 3 -15.62 -23.32 -1.22
CA ARG A 3 -15.68 -23.87 -2.58
C ARG A 3 -17.13 -24.14 -3.04
N ARG A 4 -17.91 -24.87 -2.23
CA ARG A 4 -19.32 -25.17 -2.52
C ARG A 4 -20.16 -23.90 -2.73
N ARG A 5 -19.91 -22.83 -1.97
CA ARG A 5 -20.62 -21.55 -2.13
C ARG A 5 -20.25 -20.87 -3.46
N LEU A 6 -18.98 -20.89 -3.83
CA LEU A 6 -18.50 -20.36 -5.11
C LEU A 6 -19.04 -21.16 -6.30
N ASP A 7 -19.06 -22.50 -6.20
CA ASP A 7 -19.63 -23.39 -7.23
C ASP A 7 -21.13 -23.14 -7.44
N MET A 8 -21.82 -22.62 -6.42
CA MET A 8 -23.23 -22.19 -6.48
C MET A 8 -23.40 -20.73 -6.95
N GLY A 9 -22.32 -20.04 -7.35
CA GLY A 9 -22.35 -18.64 -7.81
C GLY A 9 -22.49 -17.60 -6.69
N ILE A 10 -22.34 -17.99 -5.42
CA ILE A 10 -22.44 -17.06 -4.29
C ILE A 10 -21.11 -16.31 -4.14
N PRO A 11 -21.09 -14.96 -4.20
CA PRO A 11 -19.85 -14.18 -4.10
C PRO A 11 -19.24 -14.22 -2.69
N LEU A 12 -17.93 -13.95 -2.58
CA LEU A 12 -17.16 -13.97 -1.33
C LEU A 12 -17.59 -12.91 -0.29
N GLY A 13 -18.46 -11.97 -0.66
CA GLY A 13 -18.84 -10.84 0.20
C GLY A 13 -17.73 -9.78 0.28
N MET A 14 -17.93 -8.79 1.15
CA MET A 14 -16.92 -7.75 1.39
C MET A 14 -15.81 -8.26 2.32
N PRO A 15 -14.58 -7.77 2.16
CA PRO A 15 -13.50 -8.09 3.09
C PRO A 15 -13.74 -7.44 4.45
N ASP A 16 -13.40 -8.15 5.51
CA ASP A 16 -13.41 -7.63 6.89
C ASP A 16 -12.21 -6.71 7.18
N GLY A 17 -11.10 -6.88 6.44
CA GLY A 17 -9.82 -6.23 6.68
C GLY A 17 -8.97 -6.10 5.43
N VAL A 18 -8.06 -5.12 5.44
CA VAL A 18 -6.92 -5.03 4.52
C VAL A 18 -5.66 -5.24 5.35
N HIS A 19 -4.67 -5.92 4.78
CA HIS A 19 -3.39 -6.19 5.44
C HIS A 19 -2.24 -5.66 4.56
N ILE A 20 -1.20 -5.11 5.18
CA ILE A 20 0.08 -4.80 4.55
C ILE A 20 1.08 -5.81 5.09
N ASN A 21 1.72 -6.60 4.21
CA ASN A 21 2.69 -7.65 4.58
C ASN A 21 2.21 -8.56 5.73
N GLY A 22 0.93 -8.96 5.72
CA GLY A 22 0.32 -9.82 6.74
C GLY A 22 -0.20 -9.08 7.99
N HIS A 23 0.14 -7.80 8.18
CA HIS A 23 -0.29 -7.02 9.33
C HIS A 23 -1.52 -6.14 9.02
N GLY A 24 -2.53 -6.20 9.87
CA GLY A 24 -3.75 -5.40 9.80
C GLY A 24 -4.33 -5.12 11.19
N GLY A 25 -5.34 -4.25 11.24
CA GLY A 25 -5.99 -3.87 12.50
C GLY A 25 -5.03 -3.18 13.49
N GLN A 26 -4.78 -3.81 14.64
CA GLN A 26 -3.89 -3.28 15.68
C GLN A 26 -2.41 -3.46 15.36
N SER A 27 -2.05 -4.39 14.46
CA SER A 27 -0.67 -4.64 14.07
C SER A 27 -0.31 -3.86 12.81
N ARG A 28 0.90 -3.27 12.77
CA ARG A 28 1.38 -2.46 11.64
C ARG A 28 2.76 -2.89 11.17
N THR A 29 2.97 -2.95 9.86
CA THR A 29 4.31 -3.09 9.28
C THR A 29 5.07 -1.77 9.39
N SER A 30 6.37 -1.83 9.71
CA SER A 30 7.24 -0.65 9.70
C SER A 30 8.44 -0.83 8.77
N PHE A 31 8.74 0.20 7.97
CA PHE A 31 9.91 0.26 7.11
C PHE A 31 10.83 1.37 7.59
N LYS A 32 12.10 1.07 7.86
CA LYS A 32 13.10 2.08 8.21
C LYS A 32 13.81 2.55 6.95
N VAL A 33 13.92 3.86 6.77
CA VAL A 33 14.56 4.49 5.61
C VAL A 33 15.50 5.61 6.04
N ASP A 34 16.59 5.82 5.30
CA ASP A 34 17.51 6.92 5.57
C ASP A 34 17.06 8.20 4.87
N PRO A 35 17.08 9.36 5.53
CA PRO A 35 16.76 10.64 4.94
C PRO A 35 17.61 10.96 3.70
N GLY A 36 17.01 11.64 2.72
CA GLY A 36 17.67 12.03 1.49
C GLY A 36 17.97 10.88 0.52
N ARG A 37 17.66 9.63 0.88
CA ARG A 37 17.82 8.48 -0.02
C ARG A 37 16.56 8.20 -0.83
N THR A 38 16.78 7.63 -2.01
CA THR A 38 15.70 7.08 -2.83
C THR A 38 15.62 5.58 -2.63
N SER A 39 14.46 5.09 -2.18
CA SER A 39 14.21 3.67 -1.96
C SER A 39 13.24 3.13 -3.02
N ARG A 40 13.48 1.89 -3.45
CA ARG A 40 12.60 1.17 -4.38
C ARG A 40 11.64 0.30 -3.59
N LEU A 41 10.34 0.46 -3.83
CA LEU A 41 9.29 -0.37 -3.26
C LEU A 41 8.59 -1.14 -4.37
N ARG A 42 8.43 -2.45 -4.18
CA ARG A 42 7.58 -3.30 -5.03
C ARG A 42 6.28 -3.55 -4.28
N ILE A 43 5.17 -3.15 -4.90
CA ILE A 43 3.83 -3.22 -4.32
C ILE A 43 3.04 -4.24 -5.14
N SER A 44 2.45 -5.22 -4.48
CA SER A 44 1.66 -6.27 -5.13
C SER A 44 0.34 -6.44 -4.41
N ASN A 45 -0.76 -6.36 -5.15
CA ASN A 45 -2.09 -6.67 -4.61
C ASN A 45 -2.34 -8.18 -4.73
N VAL A 46 -2.06 -8.89 -3.63
CA VAL A 46 -2.28 -10.34 -3.49
C VAL A 46 -3.66 -10.69 -2.92
N GLY A 47 -4.58 -9.72 -2.87
CA GLY A 47 -5.96 -9.93 -2.44
C GLY A 47 -6.78 -10.74 -3.46
N LEU A 48 -8.02 -11.06 -3.11
CA LEU A 48 -8.89 -11.90 -3.95
C LEU A 48 -9.94 -11.12 -4.76
N SER A 49 -10.39 -9.97 -4.28
CA SER A 49 -11.60 -9.34 -4.82
C SER A 49 -11.59 -7.81 -4.88
N THR A 50 -10.64 -7.15 -4.20
CA THR A 50 -10.72 -5.70 -3.98
C THR A 50 -9.49 -4.98 -4.52
N SER A 51 -9.73 -3.88 -5.21
CA SER A 51 -8.67 -2.96 -5.65
C SER A 51 -8.26 -2.07 -4.49
N LEU A 52 -6.96 -1.78 -4.38
CA LEU A 52 -6.40 -1.03 -3.25
C LEU A 52 -5.77 0.27 -3.73
N ASN A 53 -6.14 1.37 -3.09
CA ASN A 53 -5.39 2.62 -3.17
C ASN A 53 -4.22 2.57 -2.20
N PHE A 54 -3.00 2.71 -2.72
CA PHE A 54 -1.76 2.78 -1.97
C PHE A 54 -1.22 4.21 -1.98
N ARG A 55 -0.83 4.71 -0.81
CA ARG A 55 -0.19 6.02 -0.65
C ARG A 55 0.73 6.06 0.56
N ILE A 56 1.64 7.02 0.56
CA ILE A 56 2.52 7.32 1.69
C ILE A 56 2.35 8.81 2.03
N GLN A 57 2.05 9.11 3.29
CA GLN A 57 1.84 10.47 3.77
C GLN A 57 3.04 11.36 3.42
N GLY A 58 2.78 12.47 2.72
CA GLY A 58 3.81 13.46 2.37
C GLY A 58 4.83 13.00 1.33
N HIS A 59 4.68 11.82 0.72
CA HIS A 59 5.66 11.29 -0.25
C HIS A 59 5.02 11.04 -1.60
N LYS A 60 5.67 11.54 -2.66
CA LYS A 60 5.33 11.18 -4.04
C LYS A 60 5.91 9.82 -4.41
N LEU A 61 5.13 9.07 -5.19
CA LEU A 61 5.47 7.77 -5.72
C LEU A 61 5.88 7.94 -7.18
N LYS A 62 7.16 7.70 -7.48
CA LYS A 62 7.64 7.70 -8.86
C LYS A 62 7.46 6.30 -9.45
N LEU A 63 6.45 6.11 -10.29
CA LEU A 63 6.20 4.82 -10.94
C LEU A 63 7.27 4.54 -11.99
N VAL A 64 7.96 3.40 -11.86
CA VAL A 64 9.04 3.01 -12.78
C VAL A 64 8.75 1.70 -13.51
N GLU A 65 7.88 0.87 -12.95
CA GLU A 65 7.49 -0.41 -13.52
C GLU A 65 6.04 -0.70 -13.17
N ALA A 66 5.29 -1.22 -14.13
CA ALA A 66 3.98 -1.78 -13.92
C ALA A 66 3.92 -3.15 -14.61
N GLU A 67 3.53 -4.18 -13.87
CA GLU A 67 3.31 -5.54 -14.38
C GLU A 67 4.52 -6.14 -15.13
N GLY A 68 5.75 -5.83 -14.70
CA GLY A 68 6.97 -6.32 -15.34
C GLY A 68 7.44 -5.49 -16.54
N SER A 69 6.72 -4.42 -16.90
CA SER A 69 7.09 -3.51 -17.97
C SER A 69 7.52 -2.14 -17.44
N HIS A 70 8.57 -1.59 -18.01
CA HIS A 70 9.05 -0.25 -17.66
C HIS A 70 8.08 0.80 -18.19
N THR A 71 7.54 1.63 -17.30
CA THR A 71 6.61 2.69 -17.66
C THR A 71 7.35 4.01 -17.85
N ILE A 72 6.72 4.95 -18.57
CA ILE A 72 7.13 6.36 -18.50
C ILE A 72 7.09 6.80 -17.04
N GLN A 73 8.17 7.43 -16.59
CA GLN A 73 8.38 7.73 -15.18
C GLN A 73 7.54 8.93 -14.74
N ASN A 74 6.37 8.65 -14.16
CA ASN A 74 5.45 9.65 -13.66
C ASN A 74 5.43 9.68 -12.12
N LEU A 75 5.16 10.86 -11.56
CA LEU A 75 4.99 11.09 -10.13
C LEU A 75 3.51 11.09 -9.76
N TYR A 76 3.15 10.31 -8.75
CA TYR A 76 1.78 10.21 -8.25
C TYR A 76 1.74 10.37 -6.73
N ASP A 77 0.66 10.93 -6.19
CA ASP A 77 0.45 11.01 -4.74
C ASP A 77 -0.17 9.71 -4.19
N SER A 78 -0.85 8.94 -5.04
CA SER A 78 -1.37 7.61 -4.73
C SER A 78 -1.49 6.76 -6.00
N LEU A 79 -1.56 5.45 -5.82
CA LEU A 79 -1.74 4.49 -6.91
C LEU A 79 -2.88 3.55 -6.58
N ASP A 80 -3.74 3.28 -7.56
CA ASP A 80 -4.77 2.24 -7.44
C ASP A 80 -4.21 0.95 -8.08
N LEU A 81 -4.13 -0.14 -7.30
CA LEU A 81 -3.71 -1.47 -7.76
C LEU A 81 -4.90 -2.43 -7.76
N HIS A 82 -5.20 -3.00 -8.93
CA HIS A 82 -6.17 -4.09 -9.06
C HIS A 82 -5.59 -5.43 -8.59
N VAL A 83 -6.47 -6.40 -8.36
CA VAL A 83 -6.09 -7.74 -7.91
C VAL A 83 -5.11 -8.39 -8.89
N GLY A 84 -4.03 -8.96 -8.36
CA GLY A 84 -2.97 -9.59 -9.16
C GLY A 84 -1.94 -8.63 -9.73
N GLN A 85 -2.20 -7.32 -9.73
CA GLN A 85 -1.25 -6.34 -10.25
C GLN A 85 -0.07 -6.15 -9.30
N SER A 86 1.09 -5.90 -9.90
CA SER A 86 2.30 -5.50 -9.20
C SER A 86 2.91 -4.27 -9.87
N CYS A 87 3.37 -3.32 -9.09
CA CYS A 87 4.12 -2.17 -9.60
C CYS A 87 5.35 -1.89 -8.75
N THR A 88 6.33 -1.23 -9.36
CA THR A 88 7.54 -0.76 -8.68
C THR A 88 7.53 0.75 -8.68
N VAL A 89 7.70 1.32 -7.49
CA VAL A 89 7.81 2.77 -7.28
C VAL A 89 9.14 3.12 -6.64
N LEU A 90 9.64 4.30 -6.96
CA LEU A 90 10.72 4.95 -6.23
C LEU A 90 10.11 6.01 -5.31
N ILE A 91 10.57 6.02 -4.06
CA ILE A 91 10.22 7.03 -3.07
C ILE A 91 11.48 7.78 -2.67
N THR A 92 11.42 9.10 -2.67
CA THR A 92 12.51 9.94 -2.18
C THR A 92 12.17 10.42 -0.77
N THR A 93 13.06 10.19 0.18
CA THR A 93 12.87 10.55 1.59
C THR A 93 13.26 12.01 1.85
N ASN A 94 12.49 12.92 1.25
CA ASN A 94 12.76 14.36 1.26
C ASN A 94 11.93 15.14 2.31
N GLN A 95 11.24 14.45 3.21
CA GLN A 95 10.44 15.08 4.25
C GLN A 95 11.25 15.30 5.54
N PRO A 96 10.79 16.14 6.48
CA PRO A 96 11.44 16.30 7.77
C PRO A 96 11.60 14.97 8.55
N PRO A 97 12.53 14.87 9.51
CA PRO A 97 12.69 13.67 10.33
C PRO A 97 11.40 13.32 11.10
N ASN A 98 10.66 12.30 10.65
CA ASN A 98 9.42 11.85 11.28
C ASN A 98 9.10 10.41 10.86
N GLU A 99 8.06 9.83 11.47
CA GLU A 99 7.37 8.66 10.94
C GLU A 99 6.17 9.10 10.07
N TYR A 100 5.98 8.43 8.95
CA TYR A 100 4.92 8.73 7.98
C TYR A 100 4.01 7.53 7.80
N TYR A 101 2.70 7.77 7.68
CA TYR A 101 1.74 6.69 7.45
C TYR A 101 1.81 6.15 6.01
N ILE A 102 1.94 4.84 5.89
CA ILE A 102 1.67 4.09 4.66
C ILE A 102 0.22 3.63 4.74
N VAL A 103 -0.60 3.95 3.75
CA VAL A 103 -2.03 3.61 3.78
C VAL A 103 -2.37 2.80 2.54
N ALA A 104 -2.96 1.62 2.77
CA ALA A 104 -3.61 0.82 1.74
C ALA A 104 -5.10 0.75 2.06
N SER A 105 -5.96 1.27 1.17
CA SER A 105 -7.41 1.36 1.41
C SER A 105 -8.21 0.79 0.26
N THR A 106 -9.34 0.14 0.56
CA THR A 106 -10.22 -0.41 -0.48
C THR A 106 -10.78 0.70 -1.37
N ARG A 107 -10.80 0.45 -2.67
CA ARG A 107 -11.47 1.27 -3.68
C ARG A 107 -12.72 0.58 -4.20
N PHE A 108 -13.64 1.36 -4.76
CA PHE A 108 -14.86 0.86 -5.43
C PHE A 108 -15.72 -0.07 -4.54
N SER A 109 -15.71 0.16 -3.22
CA SER A 109 -16.46 -0.61 -2.23
C SER A 109 -17.37 0.31 -1.42
N ARG A 110 -18.52 -0.19 -0.99
CA ARG A 110 -19.49 0.58 -0.17
C ARG A 110 -18.92 0.99 1.19
N ARG A 111 -18.01 0.18 1.74
CA ARG A 111 -17.29 0.46 2.98
C ARG A 111 -15.80 0.52 2.70
N VAL A 112 -15.17 1.62 3.07
CA VAL A 112 -13.71 1.75 2.99
C VAL A 112 -13.09 1.03 4.18
N VAL A 113 -12.28 0.02 3.90
CA VAL A 113 -11.45 -0.68 4.88
C VAL A 113 -9.99 -0.37 4.56
N ALA A 114 -9.17 -0.14 5.58
CA ALA A 114 -7.79 0.27 5.37
C ALA A 114 -6.82 -0.46 6.30
N ALA A 115 -5.60 -0.62 5.79
CA ALA A 115 -4.42 -1.01 6.54
C ALA A 115 -3.48 0.18 6.67
N VAL A 116 -2.80 0.28 7.80
CA VAL A 116 -1.82 1.32 8.08
C VAL A 116 -0.48 0.67 8.38
N GLY A 117 0.55 1.07 7.64
CA GLY A 117 1.95 0.83 7.94
C GLY A 117 2.67 2.13 8.31
N LEU A 118 3.94 2.01 8.68
CA LEU A 118 4.79 3.13 9.06
C LEU A 118 6.04 3.17 8.18
N LEU A 119 6.36 4.33 7.65
CA LEU A 119 7.65 4.66 7.05
C LEU A 119 8.44 5.51 8.05
N ARG A 120 9.48 4.94 8.66
CA ARG A 120 10.25 5.55 9.75
C ARG A 120 11.58 6.07 9.21
N TYR A 121 11.80 7.38 9.35
CA TYR A 121 13.10 7.94 9.02
C TYR A 121 14.13 7.53 10.06
N SER A 122 15.35 7.19 9.66
CA SER A 122 16.36 6.67 10.58
C SER A 122 16.83 7.67 11.62
N ASN A 123 16.61 8.97 11.38
CA ASN A 123 16.89 10.08 12.29
C ASN A 123 15.62 10.64 12.99
N SER A 124 14.47 9.96 12.93
CA SER A 124 13.26 10.40 13.61
C SER A 124 13.28 10.02 15.09
N TRP A 125 12.97 10.97 15.95
CA TRP A 125 12.74 10.78 17.40
C TRP A 125 11.26 10.94 17.77
N GLN A 126 10.41 11.22 16.79
CA GLN A 126 8.98 11.53 16.95
C GLN A 126 8.14 10.44 16.29
N SER A 127 6.97 10.16 16.87
CA SER A 127 6.01 9.20 16.31
C SER A 127 5.13 9.86 15.25
N ALA A 128 4.57 9.04 14.35
CA ALA A 128 3.73 9.53 13.26
C ALA A 128 2.54 10.34 13.78
N SER A 129 2.37 11.56 13.25
CA SER A 129 1.24 12.43 13.54
C SER A 129 0.43 12.65 12.26
N GLY A 130 -0.88 12.48 12.37
CA GLY A 130 -1.81 12.52 11.25
C GLY A 130 -3.20 12.07 11.65
#